data_AF-A0A671Y440-F1
#
_entry.id   AF-A0A671Y440-F1
#
_cell.length_a   1.000
_cell.length_b   1.000
_cell.length_c   1.000
_cell.angle_alpha   90.00
_cell.angle_beta   90.00
_cell.angle_gamma   90.00
#
_symmetry.space_group_name_H-M   'P 1'
#
loop_
_entity.id
_entity.type
_entity.pdbx_description
1 polymer ?
#
loop_
_entity_poly.entity_id
_entity_poly.type
_entity_poly.pdbx_seq_one_letter_code
_entity_poly.pdbx_strand_id
1 'polypeptide(L)'
;MKVGVPVKINCNMLIYKTNTAFLTLHVYLIPCDPGLQQELNRRQLSSGYRVIQKPHPEKSLKMGDRFILTADSDDAKIYPENLKLRYKSRFPNFFEVYIEKPDTDFTLSLAQKNERQSVWTREIRKDEYQSTGHKQVEHFVDKHQCDLIARVCNTGPILDNLLREGVIQQEDYDTIGIIPTTQERMRKLFSGPLKAGGQAAKDVFFRILEEKESYLVADLKRKET
;
A
#
# COMPACT_ATOMS: atom_id res chain seq x y z
N MET A 1 12.69 -40.43 -11.95
CA MET A 1 12.56 -39.37 -10.94
C MET A 1 13.33 -38.15 -11.41
N LYS A 2 12.69 -37.00 -11.67
CA LYS A 2 13.44 -35.76 -11.96
C LYS A 2 13.83 -35.14 -10.61
N VAL A 3 15.10 -35.28 -10.24
CA VAL A 3 15.71 -34.60 -9.09
C VAL A 3 15.85 -33.13 -9.46
N GLY A 4 14.84 -32.33 -9.15
CA GLY A 4 14.90 -30.88 -9.34
C GLY A 4 15.85 -30.25 -8.32
N VAL A 5 16.78 -29.42 -8.77
CA VAL A 5 17.68 -28.66 -7.89
C VAL A 5 16.84 -27.73 -6.99
N PRO A 6 17.08 -27.70 -5.68
CA PRO A 6 16.46 -26.74 -4.78
C PRO A 6 16.75 -25.29 -5.19
N VAL A 7 15.73 -24.56 -5.63
CA VAL A 7 15.88 -23.13 -5.98
C VAL A 7 15.74 -22.29 -4.71
N LYS A 8 16.78 -21.56 -4.35
CA LYS A 8 16.74 -20.53 -3.31
C LYS A 8 16.48 -19.16 -3.93
N ILE A 9 15.62 -18.38 -3.30
CA ILE A 9 15.21 -17.05 -3.78
C ILE A 9 15.16 -16.04 -2.63
N ASN A 10 15.35 -14.77 -2.95
CA ASN A 10 15.04 -13.69 -2.02
C ASN A 10 13.53 -13.53 -1.92
N CYS A 11 13.05 -13.31 -0.70
CA CYS A 11 11.62 -13.22 -0.40
C CYS A 11 11.32 -11.90 0.30
N ASN A 12 10.13 -11.36 0.08
CA ASN A 12 9.61 -10.22 0.81
C ASN A 12 8.63 -10.71 1.89
N MET A 13 8.73 -10.08 3.07
CA MET A 13 7.72 -10.17 4.13
C MET A 13 6.86 -8.91 4.06
N LEU A 14 5.55 -9.08 3.81
CA LEU A 14 4.60 -7.97 3.76
C LEU A 14 3.60 -8.12 4.91
N ILE A 15 3.37 -7.04 5.66
CA ILE A 15 2.49 -7.03 6.83
C ILE A 15 1.40 -5.99 6.60
N TYR A 16 0.15 -6.42 6.65
CA TYR A 16 -1.02 -5.56 6.54
C TYR A 16 -1.85 -5.66 7.81
N LYS A 17 -2.30 -4.54 8.37
CA LYS A 17 -3.06 -4.46 9.62
C LYS A 17 -4.47 -3.92 9.41
N THR A 18 -5.43 -4.45 10.16
CA THR A 18 -6.78 -3.87 10.27
C THR A 18 -6.80 -2.64 11.17
N ASN A 19 -7.81 -1.78 11.00
CA ASN A 19 -8.06 -0.63 11.86
C ASN A 19 -9.31 -0.85 12.73
N THR A 20 -9.32 -1.98 13.45
CA THR A 20 -10.44 -2.45 14.28
C THR A 20 -10.09 -2.40 15.77
N ALA A 21 -11.06 -2.66 16.64
CA ALA A 21 -10.84 -2.69 18.10
C ALA A 21 -9.84 -3.78 18.54
N PHE A 22 -9.74 -4.86 17.76
CA PHE A 22 -8.73 -5.92 17.86
C PHE A 22 -7.70 -5.77 16.74
N LEU A 23 -6.50 -6.32 16.95
CA LEU A 23 -5.47 -6.35 15.92
C LEU A 23 -5.59 -7.62 15.09
N THR A 24 -5.74 -7.45 13.78
CA THR A 24 -5.57 -8.52 12.80
C THR A 24 -4.48 -8.13 11.82
N LEU A 25 -3.46 -8.97 11.69
CA LEU A 25 -2.41 -8.84 10.69
C LEU A 25 -2.56 -9.91 9.62
N HIS A 26 -2.42 -9.52 8.36
CA HIS A 26 -2.12 -10.45 7.27
C HIS A 26 -0.62 -10.36 6.96
N VAL A 27 0.09 -11.45 7.22
CA VAL A 27 1.55 -11.56 7.02
C VAL A 27 1.82 -12.49 5.84
N TYR A 28 2.33 -11.92 4.75
CA TYR A 28 2.63 -12.63 3.52
C TYR A 28 4.13 -12.90 3.39
N LEU A 29 4.47 -14.14 3.04
CA LEU A 29 5.78 -14.52 2.56
C LEU A 29 5.71 -14.74 1.04
N ILE A 30 6.30 -13.84 0.27
CA ILE A 30 6.26 -13.90 -1.19
C ILE A 30 7.66 -13.88 -1.82
N PRO A 31 7.84 -14.41 -3.04
CA PRO A 31 9.02 -14.13 -3.83
C PRO A 31 9.22 -12.62 -4.03
N CYS A 32 10.46 -12.18 -4.23
CA CYS A 32 10.76 -10.80 -4.60
C CYS A 32 10.25 -10.51 -6.02
N ASP A 33 8.96 -10.17 -6.13
CA ASP A 33 8.23 -9.89 -7.36
C ASP A 33 7.46 -8.58 -7.18
N PRO A 34 7.90 -7.48 -7.82
CA PRO A 34 7.25 -6.18 -7.68
C PRO A 34 5.78 -6.17 -8.14
N GLY A 35 5.44 -6.92 -9.19
CA GLY A 35 4.08 -7.00 -9.71
C GLY A 35 3.14 -7.70 -8.74
N LEU A 36 3.60 -8.79 -8.11
CA LEU A 36 2.85 -9.48 -7.07
C LEU A 36 2.65 -8.60 -5.83
N GLN A 37 3.69 -7.88 -5.41
CA GLN A 37 3.61 -6.95 -4.27
C GLN A 37 2.61 -5.81 -4.55
N GLN A 38 2.62 -5.25 -5.77
CA GLN A 38 1.69 -4.19 -6.17
C GLN A 38 0.23 -4.69 -6.14
N GLU A 39 -0.04 -5.90 -6.63
CA GLU A 39 -1.38 -6.48 -6.62
C GLU A 39 -1.88 -6.77 -5.20
N LEU A 40 -1.00 -7.26 -4.30
CA LEU A 40 -1.34 -7.44 -2.88
C LEU A 40 -1.63 -6.12 -2.19
N ASN A 41 -0.81 -5.09 -2.43
CA ASN A 41 -1.04 -3.74 -1.91
C ASN A 41 -2.40 -3.22 -2.38
N ARG A 42 -2.68 -3.27 -3.69
CA ARG A 42 -3.95 -2.80 -4.27
C ARG A 42 -5.14 -3.45 -3.57
N ARG A 43 -5.11 -4.78 -3.38
CA ARG A 43 -6.19 -5.52 -2.72
C ARG A 43 -6.33 -5.16 -1.25
N GLN A 44 -5.27 -5.34 -0.46
CA GLN A 44 -5.33 -5.17 1.00
C GLN A 44 -5.74 -3.73 1.36
N LEU A 45 -5.17 -2.74 0.68
CA LEU A 45 -5.51 -1.33 0.89
C LEU A 45 -6.96 -1.02 0.48
N SER A 46 -7.46 -1.59 -0.63
CA SER A 46 -8.87 -1.43 -1.03
C SER A 46 -9.85 -2.05 -0.02
N SER A 47 -9.42 -3.06 0.73
CA SER A 47 -10.19 -3.69 1.80
C SER A 47 -10.03 -3.01 3.16
N GLY A 48 -9.38 -1.85 3.22
CA GLY A 48 -9.23 -1.05 4.44
C GLY A 48 -8.05 -1.43 5.34
N TYR A 49 -7.18 -2.35 4.92
CA TYR A 49 -5.94 -2.64 5.64
C TYR A 49 -4.91 -1.53 5.44
N ARG A 50 -3.94 -1.43 6.34
CA ARG A 50 -2.78 -0.53 6.25
C ARG A 50 -1.49 -1.32 6.29
N VAL A 51 -0.43 -0.83 5.64
CA VAL A 51 0.86 -1.53 5.63
C VAL A 51 1.67 -1.19 6.87
N ILE A 52 2.26 -2.21 7.50
CA ILE A 52 3.37 -2.06 8.46
C ILE A 52 4.66 -2.41 7.72
N GLN A 53 5.54 -1.42 7.56
CA GLN A 53 6.81 -1.61 6.86
C GLN A 53 7.83 -2.26 7.78
N LYS A 54 8.31 -3.44 7.41
CA LYS A 54 9.41 -4.13 8.09
C LYS A 54 10.45 -4.62 7.09
N PRO A 55 11.74 -4.63 7.46
CA PRO A 55 12.79 -5.18 6.60
C PRO A 55 12.48 -6.63 6.22
N HIS A 56 12.82 -7.05 5.01
CA HIS A 56 12.61 -8.41 4.55
C HIS A 56 13.69 -9.39 5.07
N PRO A 57 13.51 -10.71 4.93
CA PRO A 57 14.56 -11.69 5.23
C PRO A 57 15.83 -11.45 4.39
N GLU A 58 16.99 -11.38 5.03
CA GLU A 58 18.28 -11.21 4.34
C GLU A 58 18.74 -12.49 3.63
N LYS A 59 18.41 -13.65 4.22
CA LYS A 59 18.80 -14.95 3.67
C LYS A 59 17.79 -15.40 2.61
N SER A 60 18.32 -15.91 1.49
CA SER A 60 17.50 -16.56 0.47
C SER A 60 16.79 -17.80 1.04
N LEU A 61 15.51 -17.94 0.77
CA LEU A 61 14.66 -19.05 1.21
C LEU A 61 14.43 -20.06 0.09
N LYS A 62 14.26 -21.32 0.45
CA LYS A 62 14.11 -22.41 -0.53
C LYS A 62 12.65 -22.59 -0.96
N MET A 63 12.43 -22.61 -2.27
CA MET A 63 11.12 -22.86 -2.85
C MET A 63 10.58 -24.24 -2.47
N GLY A 64 9.29 -24.28 -2.13
CA GLY A 64 8.59 -25.50 -1.76
C GLY A 64 8.75 -25.93 -0.30
N ASP A 65 9.60 -25.26 0.47
CA ASP A 65 9.71 -25.48 1.91
C ASP A 65 8.54 -24.85 2.67
N ARG A 66 8.27 -25.37 3.87
CA ARG A 66 7.19 -24.90 4.74
C ARG A 66 7.75 -24.05 5.87
N PHE A 67 7.12 -22.92 6.11
CA PHE A 67 7.49 -21.95 7.12
C PHE A 67 6.41 -21.86 8.18
N ILE A 68 6.81 -21.51 9.40
CA ILE A 68 5.96 -21.24 10.55
C ILE A 68 6.21 -19.81 10.96
N LEU A 69 5.15 -19.08 11.30
CA LEU A 69 5.20 -17.78 11.92
C LEU A 69 4.84 -17.93 13.40
N THR A 70 5.63 -17.33 14.29
CA THR A 70 5.40 -17.31 15.74
C THR A 70 5.40 -15.88 16.25
N ALA A 71 4.70 -15.64 17.35
CA ALA A 71 4.76 -14.42 18.12
C ALA A 71 5.24 -14.74 19.55
N ASP A 72 5.87 -13.78 20.22
CA ASP A 72 6.20 -13.84 21.65
C ASP A 72 5.06 -13.37 22.57
N SER A 73 3.94 -12.92 22.00
CA SER A 73 2.71 -12.60 22.72
C SER A 73 1.85 -13.86 22.92
N ASP A 74 1.52 -14.17 24.17
CA ASP A 74 0.69 -15.33 24.54
C ASP A 74 -0.75 -15.24 24.01
N ASP A 75 -1.25 -14.03 23.77
CA ASP A 75 -2.59 -13.78 23.24
C ASP A 75 -2.69 -13.93 21.72
N ALA A 76 -1.54 -14.08 21.04
CA ALA A 76 -1.48 -14.14 19.59
C ALA A 76 -1.96 -15.49 19.05
N LYS A 77 -3.05 -15.46 18.28
CA LYS A 77 -3.55 -16.62 17.53
C LYS A 77 -3.08 -16.50 16.09
N ILE A 78 -2.32 -17.50 15.62
CA ILE A 78 -1.73 -17.49 14.27
C ILE A 78 -2.27 -18.64 13.43
N TYR A 79 -2.84 -18.33 12.27
CA TYR A 79 -3.38 -19.31 11.33
C TYR A 79 -2.98 -19.00 9.89
N PRO A 80 -2.72 -20.01 9.03
CA PRO A 80 -2.56 -21.42 9.37
C PRO A 80 -1.23 -21.69 10.08
N GLU A 81 -1.07 -22.85 10.72
CA GLU A 81 0.15 -23.22 11.46
C GLU A 81 1.44 -23.15 10.62
N ASN A 82 1.34 -23.41 9.31
CA ASN A 82 2.47 -23.34 8.41
C ASN A 82 2.03 -23.08 6.96
N LEU A 83 2.91 -22.41 6.20
CA LEU A 83 2.71 -22.10 4.79
C LEU A 83 3.85 -22.63 3.94
N LYS A 84 3.51 -23.16 2.77
CA LYS A 84 4.48 -23.58 1.77
C LYS A 84 4.84 -22.39 0.88
N LEU A 85 6.12 -22.04 0.78
CA LEU A 85 6.60 -21.02 -0.16
C LEU A 85 6.40 -21.52 -1.60
N ARG A 86 5.62 -20.79 -2.40
CA ARG A 86 5.28 -21.14 -3.79
C ARG A 86 5.38 -19.91 -4.68
N TYR A 87 5.89 -20.11 -5.90
CA TYR A 87 5.97 -19.06 -6.91
C TYR A 87 4.64 -18.85 -7.65
N LYS A 88 3.93 -19.93 -7.99
CA LYS A 88 2.76 -19.92 -8.89
C LYS A 88 1.44 -19.61 -8.17
N SER A 89 1.36 -18.52 -7.41
CA SER A 89 0.05 -18.04 -6.93
C SER A 89 -0.09 -16.55 -7.12
N ARG A 90 -1.02 -16.13 -7.98
CA ARG A 90 -1.48 -14.72 -8.02
C ARG A 90 -2.07 -14.30 -6.67
N PHE A 91 -2.46 -15.27 -5.84
CA PHE A 91 -3.05 -15.08 -4.51
C PHE A 91 -2.26 -15.92 -3.52
N PRO A 92 -1.07 -15.47 -3.07
CA PRO A 92 -0.31 -16.19 -2.06
C PRO A 92 -1.14 -16.30 -0.79
N ASN A 93 -1.02 -17.43 -0.09
CA ASN A 93 -1.58 -17.54 1.25
C ASN A 93 -0.79 -16.66 2.22
N PHE A 94 -1.42 -16.32 3.34
CA PHE A 94 -0.84 -15.51 4.40
C PHE A 94 -1.08 -16.14 5.76
N PHE A 95 -0.28 -15.74 6.73
CA PHE A 95 -0.57 -15.95 8.14
C PHE A 95 -1.48 -14.82 8.61
N GLU A 96 -2.65 -15.17 9.12
CA GLU A 96 -3.46 -14.29 9.95
C GLU A 96 -2.89 -14.34 11.37
N VAL A 97 -2.52 -13.18 11.91
CA VAL A 97 -2.18 -13.01 13.33
C VAL A 97 -3.30 -12.20 13.96
N TYR A 98 -3.98 -12.78 14.94
CA TYR A 98 -5.06 -12.13 15.67
C TYR A 98 -4.68 -11.94 17.13
N ILE A 99 -4.83 -10.71 17.63
CA ILE A 99 -4.65 -10.35 19.04
C ILE A 99 -5.86 -9.51 19.46
N GLU A 100 -6.62 -9.99 20.44
CA GLU A 100 -7.87 -9.35 20.86
C GLU A 100 -7.64 -8.00 21.56
N LYS A 101 -6.63 -7.91 22.42
CA LYS A 101 -6.28 -6.70 23.20
C LYS A 101 -4.79 -6.38 23.06
N PRO A 102 -4.38 -5.77 21.94
CA PRO A 102 -2.98 -5.53 21.65
C PRO A 102 -2.50 -4.26 22.38
N ASP A 103 -1.92 -4.38 23.58
CA ASP A 103 -1.53 -3.24 24.42
C ASP A 103 -0.02 -3.05 24.60
N THR A 104 0.78 -3.98 24.08
CA THR A 104 2.25 -4.01 24.19
C THR A 104 2.91 -4.35 22.85
N ASP A 105 4.16 -3.93 22.69
CA ASP A 105 5.00 -4.35 21.57
C ASP A 105 5.17 -5.88 21.58
N PHE A 106 5.25 -6.48 20.41
CA PHE A 106 5.46 -7.93 20.27
C PHE A 106 6.33 -8.25 19.07
N THR A 107 7.01 -9.39 19.09
CA THR A 107 7.92 -9.84 18.06
C THR A 107 7.29 -10.92 17.20
N LEU A 108 7.34 -10.75 15.89
CA LEU A 108 7.06 -11.82 14.94
C LEU A 108 8.37 -12.50 14.48
N SER A 109 8.37 -13.83 14.48
CA SER A 109 9.48 -14.64 13.99
C SER A 109 9.02 -15.65 12.96
N LEU A 110 9.73 -15.74 11.84
CA LEU A 110 9.53 -16.72 10.79
C LEU A 110 10.63 -17.78 10.88
N ALA A 111 10.27 -19.05 10.87
CA ALA A 111 11.22 -20.16 10.85
C ALA A 111 10.79 -21.21 9.83
N GLN A 112 11.74 -21.97 9.31
CA GLN A 112 11.42 -23.17 8.53
C GLN A 112 10.89 -24.26 9.49
N LYS A 113 9.83 -24.97 9.11
CA LYS A 113 9.08 -25.89 9.99
C LYS A 113 9.93 -26.94 10.73
N ASN A 114 11.07 -27.33 10.15
CA ASN A 114 11.97 -28.35 10.70
C ASN A 114 13.30 -27.77 11.20
N GLU A 115 13.45 -26.45 11.26
CA GLU A 115 14.68 -25.78 11.69
C GLU A 115 14.45 -24.97 12.96
N ARG A 116 15.47 -24.95 13.83
CA ARG A 116 15.42 -24.20 15.09
C ARG A 116 15.70 -22.71 14.91
N GLN A 117 16.41 -22.34 13.84
CA GLN A 117 16.84 -20.97 13.64
C GLN A 117 15.77 -20.17 12.90
N SER A 118 15.40 -19.02 13.46
CA SER A 118 14.56 -18.07 12.74
C SER A 118 15.32 -17.47 11.56
N VAL A 119 14.63 -17.37 10.42
CA VAL A 119 15.15 -16.74 9.20
C VAL A 119 14.80 -15.25 9.13
N TRP A 120 13.90 -14.79 10.00
CA TRP A 120 13.43 -13.41 10.08
C TRP A 120 12.74 -13.17 11.42
N THR A 121 13.16 -12.15 12.15
CA THR A 121 12.58 -11.74 13.44
C THR A 121 12.45 -10.24 13.48
N ARG A 122 11.25 -9.70 13.73
CA ARG A 122 11.02 -8.25 13.83
C ARG A 122 9.99 -7.93 14.89
N GLU A 123 10.30 -6.91 15.69
CA GLU A 123 9.38 -6.26 16.61
C GLU A 123 8.31 -5.48 15.83
N ILE A 124 7.06 -5.61 16.28
CA ILE A 124 5.89 -4.88 15.85
C ILE A 124 5.50 -3.97 17.02
N ARG A 125 5.73 -2.67 16.85
CA ARG A 125 5.52 -1.69 17.91
C ARG A 125 4.07 -1.30 18.01
N LYS A 126 3.61 -1.04 19.23
CA LYS A 126 2.29 -0.55 19.57
C LYS A 126 1.85 0.61 18.69
N ASP A 127 2.72 1.60 18.55
CA ASP A 127 2.44 2.79 17.75
C ASP A 127 2.23 2.45 16.27
N GLU A 128 2.80 1.38 15.72
CA GLU A 128 2.65 1.04 14.30
C GLU A 128 1.27 0.46 13.98
N TYR A 129 0.67 -0.29 14.91
CA TYR A 129 -0.65 -0.88 14.71
C TYR A 129 -1.78 -0.11 15.39
N GLN A 130 -1.53 0.57 16.50
CA GLN A 130 -2.50 1.45 17.17
C GLN A 130 -2.59 2.83 16.51
N SER A 131 -1.60 3.24 15.71
CA SER A 131 -1.72 4.47 14.95
C SER A 131 -2.90 4.38 13.99
N THR A 132 -3.98 5.06 14.39
CA THR A 132 -5.02 5.62 13.52
C THR A 132 -4.44 6.73 12.63
N GLY A 133 -3.23 7.19 12.95
CA GLY A 133 -2.47 8.22 12.27
C GLY A 133 -2.28 7.91 10.80
N HIS A 134 -2.86 8.79 10.01
CA HIS A 134 -2.61 8.97 8.60
C HIS A 134 -1.11 9.11 8.35
N LYS A 135 -0.42 8.00 8.07
CA LYS A 135 0.63 8.00 7.06
C LYS A 135 0.04 7.33 5.82
N GLN A 136 -0.95 7.99 5.22
CA GLN A 136 -0.99 7.92 3.76
C GLN A 136 0.40 8.38 3.34
N VAL A 137 1.12 7.58 2.56
CA VAL A 137 2.24 8.12 1.80
C VAL A 137 1.63 9.32 1.09
N GLU A 138 2.02 10.52 1.53
CA GLU A 138 1.42 11.76 1.05
C GLU A 138 1.57 11.73 -0.46
N HIS A 139 0.44 11.63 -1.16
CA HIS A 139 0.49 11.50 -2.60
C HIS A 139 1.09 12.80 -3.16
N PHE A 140 1.84 12.72 -4.25
CA PHE A 140 2.48 13.90 -4.85
C PHE A 140 1.48 15.08 -5.00
N VAL A 141 0.25 14.75 -5.40
CA VAL A 141 -0.85 15.72 -5.56
C VAL A 141 -1.26 16.37 -4.23
N ASP A 142 -1.28 15.63 -3.13
CA ASP A 142 -1.60 16.16 -1.80
C ASP A 142 -0.46 17.05 -1.28
N LYS A 143 0.78 16.56 -1.43
CA LYS A 143 1.99 17.26 -1.01
C LYS A 143 2.15 18.62 -1.68
N HIS A 144 1.86 18.68 -2.99
CA HIS A 144 1.97 19.89 -3.80
C HIS A 144 0.62 20.59 -4.01
N GLN A 145 -0.40 20.31 -3.19
CA GLN A 145 -1.75 20.85 -3.38
C GLN A 145 -1.76 22.39 -3.46
N CYS A 146 -1.00 23.07 -2.61
CA CYS A 146 -0.91 24.54 -2.62
C CYS A 146 -0.31 25.07 -3.93
N ASP A 147 0.80 24.49 -4.39
CA ASP A 147 1.43 24.86 -5.65
C ASP A 147 0.52 24.56 -6.85
N LEU A 148 -0.16 23.41 -6.86
CA LEU A 148 -1.07 23.01 -7.93
C LEU A 148 -2.29 23.94 -7.99
N ILE A 149 -2.89 24.31 -6.86
CA ILE A 149 -4.00 25.28 -6.82
C ILE A 149 -3.56 26.65 -7.33
N ALA A 150 -2.36 27.10 -6.96
CA ALA A 150 -1.88 28.44 -7.29
C ALA A 150 -1.41 28.57 -8.75
N ARG A 151 -0.83 27.51 -9.33
CA ARG A 151 -0.08 27.57 -10.58
C ARG A 151 -0.77 26.90 -11.76
N VAL A 152 -1.73 26.00 -11.54
CA VAL A 152 -2.48 25.39 -12.65
C VAL A 152 -3.42 26.41 -13.26
N CYS A 153 -3.19 26.74 -14.52
CA CYS A 153 -4.05 27.63 -15.30
C CYS A 153 -4.98 26.86 -16.25
N ASN A 154 -4.57 25.67 -16.74
CA ASN A 154 -5.32 24.91 -17.74
C ASN A 154 -6.39 23.98 -17.14
N THR A 155 -7.33 24.55 -16.39
CA THR A 155 -8.39 23.77 -15.73
C THR A 155 -9.38 23.09 -16.69
N GLY A 156 -9.67 23.69 -17.85
CA GLY A 156 -10.60 23.11 -18.83
C GLY A 156 -10.15 21.75 -19.36
N PRO A 157 -8.99 21.64 -20.04
CA PRO A 157 -8.48 20.36 -20.53
C PRO A 157 -8.28 19.31 -19.44
N ILE A 158 -7.95 19.73 -18.22
CA ILE A 158 -7.80 18.82 -17.08
C ILE A 158 -9.17 18.23 -16.71
N LEU A 159 -10.21 19.06 -16.59
CA LEU A 159 -11.58 18.60 -16.31
C LEU A 159 -12.13 17.71 -17.42
N ASP A 160 -11.87 18.03 -18.70
CA ASP A 160 -12.29 17.22 -19.84
C ASP A 160 -11.69 15.81 -19.77
N ASN A 161 -10.39 15.70 -19.48
CA ASN A 161 -9.72 14.41 -19.36
C ASN A 161 -10.17 13.64 -18.12
N LEU A 162 -10.43 14.34 -17.00
CA LEU A 162 -10.94 13.71 -15.80
C LEU A 162 -12.36 13.15 -15.99
N LEU A 163 -13.20 13.86 -16.75
CA LEU A 163 -14.54 13.39 -17.11
C LEU A 163 -14.45 12.18 -18.05
N ARG A 164 -13.58 12.25 -19.06
CA ARG A 164 -13.34 11.15 -20.01
C ARG A 164 -12.83 9.88 -19.35
N GLU A 165 -11.97 10.02 -18.34
CA GLU A 165 -11.42 8.90 -17.56
C GLU A 165 -12.39 8.42 -16.46
N GLY A 166 -13.58 9.04 -16.33
CA GLY A 166 -14.60 8.65 -15.34
C GLY A 166 -14.21 8.97 -13.89
N VAL A 167 -13.26 9.88 -13.67
CA VAL A 167 -12.82 10.31 -12.33
C VAL A 167 -13.81 11.28 -11.71
N ILE A 168 -14.43 12.13 -12.54
CA ILE A 168 -15.45 13.09 -12.13
C ILE A 168 -16.75 12.80 -12.88
N GLN A 169 -17.89 13.08 -12.25
CA GLN A 169 -19.19 12.96 -12.90
C GLN A 169 -19.52 14.23 -13.70
N GLN A 170 -20.48 14.14 -14.61
CA GLN A 170 -20.95 15.31 -15.38
C GLN A 170 -21.44 16.44 -14.44
N GLU A 171 -22.10 16.09 -13.34
CA GLU A 171 -22.55 17.05 -12.33
C GLU A 171 -21.39 17.81 -11.67
N ASP A 172 -20.29 17.13 -11.38
CA ASP A 172 -19.07 17.74 -10.85
C ASP A 172 -18.39 18.63 -11.89
N TYR A 173 -18.35 18.17 -13.14
CA TYR A 173 -17.80 18.91 -14.27
C TYR A 173 -18.55 20.24 -14.47
N ASP A 174 -19.89 20.20 -14.50
CA ASP A 174 -20.72 21.38 -14.69
C ASP A 174 -20.57 22.35 -13.49
N THR A 175 -20.59 21.81 -12.27
CA THR A 175 -20.43 22.61 -11.04
C THR A 175 -19.08 23.32 -10.99
N ILE A 176 -18.00 22.63 -11.35
CA ILE A 176 -16.64 23.21 -11.35
C ILE A 176 -16.48 24.17 -12.54
N GLY A 177 -17.03 23.83 -13.71
CA GLY A 177 -16.93 24.63 -14.92
C GLY A 177 -17.51 26.04 -14.78
N ILE A 178 -18.55 26.21 -13.97
CA ILE A 178 -19.22 27.51 -13.74
C ILE A 178 -18.38 28.45 -12.85
N ILE A 179 -17.42 27.94 -12.07
CA ILE A 179 -16.63 28.76 -11.15
C ILE A 179 -15.77 29.75 -11.95
N PRO A 180 -15.73 31.06 -11.61
CA PRO A 180 -15.05 32.05 -12.43
C PRO A 180 -13.52 31.99 -12.33
N THR A 181 -12.96 31.58 -11.18
CA THR A 181 -11.51 31.58 -10.96
C THR A 181 -10.91 30.17 -11.08
N THR A 182 -9.76 30.05 -11.73
CA THR A 182 -9.04 28.77 -11.88
C THR A 182 -8.61 28.17 -10.55
N GLN A 183 -8.26 29.01 -9.57
CA GLN A 183 -7.85 28.58 -8.23
C GLN A 183 -9.01 27.95 -7.45
N GLU A 184 -10.20 28.55 -7.49
CA GLU A 184 -11.38 27.99 -6.83
C GLU A 184 -11.87 26.72 -7.53
N ARG A 185 -11.75 26.64 -8.86
CA ARG A 185 -11.98 25.40 -9.62
C ARG A 185 -11.12 24.26 -9.10
N MET A 186 -9.81 24.52 -8.98
CA MET A 186 -8.86 23.54 -8.46
C MET A 186 -9.19 23.17 -7.02
N ARG A 187 -9.46 24.14 -6.13
CA ARG A 187 -9.88 23.85 -4.74
C ARG A 187 -11.11 22.95 -4.68
N LYS A 188 -12.13 23.23 -5.50
CA LYS A 188 -13.34 22.41 -5.55
C LYS A 188 -13.07 21.00 -6.06
N LEU A 189 -12.25 20.88 -7.11
CA LEU A 189 -11.81 19.59 -7.64
C LEU A 189 -11.08 18.75 -6.59
N PHE A 190 -10.17 19.36 -5.82
CA PHE A 190 -9.45 18.72 -4.71
C PHE A 190 -10.39 18.32 -3.56
N SER A 191 -11.32 19.20 -3.18
CA SER A 191 -12.20 18.99 -2.02
C SER A 191 -13.37 18.03 -2.26
N GLY A 192 -13.80 17.86 -3.52
CA GLY A 192 -14.91 17.01 -3.91
C GLY A 192 -14.43 15.76 -4.65
N PRO A 193 -14.34 15.78 -5.99
CA PRO A 193 -14.12 14.56 -6.77
C PRO A 193 -12.81 13.82 -6.46
N LEU A 194 -11.69 14.54 -6.29
CA LEU A 194 -10.41 13.89 -5.97
C LEU A 194 -10.36 13.33 -4.55
N LYS A 195 -11.11 13.93 -3.62
CA LYS A 195 -11.26 13.41 -2.26
C LYS A 195 -12.16 12.19 -2.23
N ALA A 196 -13.28 12.21 -2.97
CA ALA A 196 -14.24 11.11 -3.06
C ALA A 196 -13.66 9.89 -3.79
N GLY A 197 -12.91 10.12 -4.87
CA GLY A 197 -12.28 9.06 -5.67
C GLY A 197 -10.98 8.49 -5.08
N GLY A 198 -10.51 9.03 -3.95
CA GLY A 198 -9.37 8.50 -3.20
C GLY A 198 -8.07 8.43 -4.03
N GLN A 199 -7.23 7.42 -3.75
CA GLN A 199 -5.90 7.30 -4.37
C GLN A 199 -5.96 7.17 -5.90
N ALA A 200 -6.90 6.36 -6.41
CA ALA A 200 -7.03 6.12 -7.85
C ALA A 200 -7.35 7.40 -8.64
N ALA A 201 -8.21 8.26 -8.09
CA ALA A 201 -8.50 9.56 -8.69
C ALA A 201 -7.27 10.47 -8.72
N LYS A 202 -6.47 10.46 -7.65
CA LYS A 202 -5.23 11.25 -7.57
C LYS A 202 -4.16 10.75 -8.53
N ASP A 203 -4.05 9.43 -8.74
CA ASP A 203 -3.11 8.85 -9.70
C ASP A 203 -3.45 9.26 -11.15
N VAL A 204 -4.73 9.22 -11.52
CA VAL A 204 -5.20 9.68 -12.84
C VAL A 204 -5.00 11.18 -13.01
N PHE A 205 -5.31 11.96 -11.98
CA PHE A 205 -5.08 13.41 -11.99
C PHE A 205 -3.59 13.75 -12.16
N PHE A 206 -2.70 13.05 -11.47
CA PHE A 206 -1.26 13.23 -11.62
C PHE A 206 -0.79 12.91 -13.05
N ARG A 207 -1.28 11.84 -13.66
CA ARG A 207 -0.97 11.51 -15.07
C ARG A 207 -1.43 12.61 -16.03
N ILE A 208 -2.63 13.15 -15.82
CA ILE A 208 -3.15 14.28 -16.63
C ILE A 208 -2.29 15.53 -16.45
N LEU A 209 -1.83 15.81 -15.23
CA LEU A 209 -0.90 16.92 -14.96
C LEU A 209 0.44 16.70 -15.68
N GLU A 210 0.97 15.47 -15.74
CA GLU A 210 2.19 15.18 -16.49
C GLU A 210 2.02 15.42 -18.00
N GLU A 211 0.83 15.19 -18.55
CA GLU A 211 0.53 15.42 -19.96
C GLU A 211 0.25 16.88 -20.31
N LYS A 212 -0.51 17.58 -19.46
CA LYS A 212 -1.01 18.94 -19.75
C LYS A 212 -0.14 20.04 -19.15
N GLU A 213 0.55 19.74 -18.06
CA GLU A 213 1.32 20.68 -17.24
C GLU A 213 2.72 20.11 -16.95
N SER A 214 3.34 19.48 -17.95
CA SER A 214 4.63 18.77 -17.83
C SER A 214 5.74 19.63 -17.20
N TYR A 215 5.81 20.92 -17.56
CA TYR A 215 6.77 21.87 -17.00
C TYR A 215 6.53 22.14 -15.51
N LEU A 216 5.26 22.28 -15.09
CA LEU A 216 4.90 22.49 -13.70
C LEU A 216 5.24 21.25 -12.86
N VAL A 217 4.91 20.06 -13.35
CA VAL A 217 5.24 18.81 -12.65
C VAL A 217 6.75 18.61 -12.54
N ALA A 218 7.50 18.90 -13.60
CA ALA A 218 8.97 18.81 -13.58
C ALA A 218 9.58 19.80 -12.56
N ASP A 219 9.07 21.03 -12.48
CA ASP A 219 9.52 22.03 -11.51
C ASP A 219 9.21 21.62 -10.06
N LEU A 220 8.01 21.08 -9.81
CA LEU A 220 7.62 20.57 -8.50
C LEU A 220 8.44 19.35 -8.07
N LYS A 221 8.78 18.44 -9.00
CA LYS A 221 9.69 17.31 -8.74
C LYS A 221 11.12 17.77 -8.42
N ARG A 222 11.61 18.85 -9.04
CA ARG A 222 12.96 19.39 -8.76
C ARG A 222 13.07 20.02 -7.38
N LYS A 223 11.99 20.59 -6.84
CA LYS A 223 11.94 21.10 -5.45
C LYS A 223 12.03 19.98 -4.39
N GLU A 224 11.98 18.71 -4.79
CA GLU A 224 12.08 17.56 -3.89
C GLU A 224 13.50 17.00 -3.76
N THR A 225 14.47 17.51 -4.53
CA THR A 225 15.89 17.10 -4.51
C THR A 225 16.73 18.09 -3.71
#